data_AF-A0A937W0D0-F1
#
_entry.id   AF-A0A937W0D0-F1
#
_cell.length_a   1.000
_cell.length_b   1.000
_cell.length_c   1.000
_cell.angle_alpha   90.00
_cell.angle_beta   90.00
_cell.angle_gamma   90.00
#
_symmetry.space_group_name_H-M   'P 1'
#
loop_
_entity.id
_entity.type
_entity.pdbx_description
1 polymer ?
#
loop_
_entity_poly.entity_id
_entity_poly.type
_entity_poly.pdbx_seq_one_letter_code
_entity_poly.pdbx_strand_id
1 'polypeptide(L)' 'MAAMPVVAYFSMEIGLESAMLTYAGGLGVLAGDTIRSAADLEVPLVAVTLLHRQGYFYQRLDAQGRQTAEPVHWSVDDDL' A
#
# COMPACT_ATOMS: atom_id res chain seq x y z
N MET A 1 -17.13 7.14 -30.74
CA MET A 1 -16.83 7.48 -29.33
C MET A 1 -15.33 7.45 -29.19
N ALA A 2 -14.69 8.47 -28.62
CA ALA A 2 -13.26 8.44 -28.35
C ALA A 2 -12.98 7.39 -27.27
N ALA A 3 -11.92 6.60 -27.42
CA ALA A 3 -11.48 5.67 -26.38
C ALA A 3 -11.11 6.46 -25.12
N MET A 4 -11.50 5.97 -23.94
CA MET A 4 -11.11 6.60 -22.69
C MET A 4 -9.57 6.50 -22.54
N PRO A 5 -8.88 7.61 -22.19
CA PRO A 5 -7.44 7.57 -22.00
C PRO A 5 -7.10 6.72 -20.77
N VAL A 6 -5.96 6.00 -20.84
CA VAL A 6 -5.43 5.27 -19.70
C VAL A 6 -4.86 6.27 -18.68
N VAL A 7 -5.27 6.15 -17.43
CA VAL A 7 -4.80 6.99 -16.31
C VAL A 7 -3.63 6.31 -15.60
N ALA A 8 -2.51 7.00 -15.45
CA ALA A 8 -1.42 6.55 -14.58
C ALA A 8 -1.58 7.18 -13.18
N TYR A 9 -1.84 6.35 -12.17
CA TYR A 9 -2.05 6.78 -10.79
C TYR A 9 -0.80 6.49 -9.95
N PHE A 10 -0.09 7.54 -9.56
CA PHE A 10 1.12 7.45 -8.75
C PHE A 10 0.81 7.76 -7.29
N SER A 11 1.22 6.86 -6.39
CA SER A 11 1.17 7.10 -4.95
C SER A 11 2.41 6.53 -4.27
N MET A 12 2.86 7.21 -3.21
CA MET A 12 3.95 6.71 -2.37
C MET A 12 3.52 5.52 -1.51
N GLU A 13 2.21 5.33 -1.32
CA GLU A 13 1.65 4.20 -0.60
C GLU A 13 0.43 3.66 -1.35
N ILE A 14 0.29 2.33 -1.39
CA ILE A 14 -0.94 1.66 -1.81
C ILE A 14 -1.17 0.47 -0.87
N GLY A 15 -2.34 0.44 -0.21
CA GLY A 15 -2.81 -0.71 0.54
C GLY A 15 -3.64 -1.62 -0.36
N LEU A 16 -3.01 -2.62 -0.95
CA LEU A 16 -3.70 -3.68 -1.72
C LEU A 16 -4.16 -4.80 -0.80
N GLU A 17 -3.25 -5.28 0.04
CA GLU A 17 -3.48 -6.32 1.02
C GLU A 17 -2.75 -5.96 2.31
N SER A 18 -3.28 -6.42 3.45
CA SER A 18 -2.70 -6.10 4.76
C SER A 18 -1.31 -6.69 4.99
N ALA A 19 -0.95 -7.75 4.27
CA ALA A 19 0.38 -8.35 4.33
C ALA A 19 1.43 -7.57 3.53
N MET A 20 1.00 -6.80 2.51
CA MET A 20 1.91 -6.01 1.68
C MET A 20 2.34 -4.75 2.42
N LEU A 21 3.63 -4.62 2.70
CA LEU A 21 4.19 -3.48 3.44
C LEU A 21 4.40 -2.22 2.59
N THR A 22 3.50 -1.98 1.62
CA THR A 22 3.50 -0.83 0.72
C THR A 22 2.65 0.34 1.24
N TYR A 23 2.17 0.27 2.47
CA TYR A 23 1.44 1.36 3.12
C TYR A 23 1.62 1.36 4.65
N ALA A 24 1.37 2.51 5.27
CA ALA A 24 1.46 2.69 6.72
C ALA A 24 0.18 3.26 7.34
N GLY A 25 -0.70 3.86 6.55
CA GLY A 25 -1.92 4.47 7.08
C GLY A 25 -2.90 4.97 6.03
N GLY A 26 -3.57 6.08 6.33
CA GLY A 26 -4.71 6.57 5.57
C GLY A 26 -4.42 6.90 4.10
N LEU A 27 -3.19 7.29 3.76
CA LEU A 27 -2.80 7.53 2.37
C LEU A 27 -2.89 6.25 1.53
N GLY A 28 -2.24 5.17 1.97
CA GLY A 28 -2.29 3.91 1.24
C GLY A 28 -3.66 3.26 1.23
N VAL A 29 -4.44 3.39 2.32
CA VAL A 29 -5.84 2.92 2.36
C VAL A 29 -6.67 3.66 1.31
N LEU A 30 -6.60 4.99 1.28
CA LEU A 30 -7.33 5.80 0.30
C LEU A 30 -6.90 5.46 -1.14
N ALA A 31 -5.60 5.28 -1.37
CA ALA A 31 -5.08 4.87 -2.68
C ALA A 31 -5.60 3.49 -3.10
N GLY A 32 -5.63 2.53 -2.18
CA GLY A 32 -6.22 1.20 -2.38
C GLY A 32 -7.72 1.27 -2.73
N ASP A 33 -8.50 2.03 -1.95
CA ASP A 33 -9.94 2.23 -2.21
C ASP A 33 -10.21 2.92 -3.55
N THR A 34 -9.33 3.85 -3.95
CA THR A 34 -9.39 4.51 -5.26
C THR A 34 -9.20 3.51 -6.39
N ILE A 35 -8.19 2.63 -6.28
CA ILE A 35 -7.90 1.59 -7.28
C ILE A 35 -9.03 0.56 -7.34
N ARG A 36 -9.57 0.17 -6.18
CA ARG A 36 -10.72 -0.74 -6.11
C ARG A 36 -11.95 -0.14 -6.79
N SER A 37 -12.25 1.13 -6.53
CA SER A 37 -13.35 1.84 -7.19
C SER A 37 -13.13 1.98 -8.70
N ALA A 38 -11.89 2.21 -9.14
CA ALA A 38 -11.55 2.25 -10.56
C ALA A 38 -11.76 0.89 -11.24
N ALA A 39 -11.42 -0.22 -10.57
CA ALA A 39 -11.68 -1.57 -11.05
C ALA A 39 -13.19 -1.87 -11.14
N ASP A 40 -13.96 -1.53 -10.10
CA ASP A 40 -15.43 -1.72 -10.06
C ASP A 40 -16.15 -0.93 -11.19
N LEU A 41 -15.58 0.21 -11.60
CA LEU A 41 -16.10 1.09 -12.65
C LEU A 41 -15.49 0.83 -14.03
N GLU A 42 -14.63 -0.18 -14.18
CA GLU A 42 -13.89 -0.50 -15.41
C GLU A 42 -13.12 0.72 -16.00
N VAL A 43 -12.60 1.58 -15.12
CA VAL A 43 -11.77 2.72 -15.52
C VAL A 43 -10.39 2.19 -15.95
N PRO A 44 -9.88 2.55 -17.15
CA PRO A 44 -8.56 2.14 -17.60
C PRO A 44 -7.49 2.88 -16.77
N LEU A 45 -7.03 2.25 -15.69
CA LEU A 45 -6.10 2.81 -14.72
C LEU A 45 -4.91 1.87 -14.49
N VAL A 46 -3.71 2.43 -14.44
CA VAL A 46 -2.47 1.75 -14.04
C VAL A 46 -1.97 2.42 -12.77
N ALA A 47 -1.90 1.66 -11.67
CA ALA A 47 -1.39 2.13 -10.39
C ALA A 47 0.11 1.85 -10.26
N VAL A 48 0.86 2.82 -9.73
CA VAL A 48 2.31 2.74 -9.53
C VAL A 48 2.65 3.16 -8.11
N THR A 49 3.40 2.34 -7.41
CA THR A 49 3.92 2.62 -6.06
C THR A 49 5.32 2.06 -5.86
N LEU A 50 5.90 2.37 -4.69
CA LEU A 50 7.22 1.91 -4.30
C LEU A 50 7.14 0.59 -3.55
N LEU A 51 8.00 -0.36 -3.94
CA LEU A 51 8.19 -1.63 -3.26
C LEU A 51 9.34 -1.48 -2.25
N HIS A 52 9.01 -1.06 -1.02
CA HIS A 52 10.01 -0.80 0.01
C HIS A 52 10.52 -2.09 0.64
N ARG A 53 11.82 -2.40 0.54
CA ARG A 53 12.42 -3.59 1.19
C ARG A 53 12.27 -3.64 2.72
N GLN A 54 11.99 -2.50 3.33
CA GLN A 54 11.70 -2.39 4.75
C GLN A 54 10.32 -1.75 4.85
N GLY A 55 9.40 -2.45 5.51
CA GLY A 55 8.10 -1.88 5.88
C GLY A 55 8.25 -0.79 6.94
N TYR A 56 7.11 -0.30 7.44
CA TYR A 56 7.08 0.81 8.39
C TYR A 56 7.83 0.53 9.69
N PHE A 57 7.25 -0.29 10.58
CA PHE A 57 7.90 -0.93 11.73
C PHE A 57 6.88 -1.81 12.47
N TYR A 58 7.36 -2.76 13.27
CA TYR A 58 6.54 -3.48 14.23
C TYR A 58 6.51 -2.70 15.54
N GLN A 59 5.31 -2.31 15.97
CA GLN A 59 5.11 -1.58 17.22
C GLN A 59 5.04 -2.57 18.39
N ARG A 60 5.94 -2.42 19.36
CA ARG A 60 5.89 -3.17 20.62
C ARG A 60 5.72 -2.25 21.82
N LEU A 61 4.75 -2.56 22.67
CA LEU A 61 4.51 -1.88 23.95
C LEU A 61 5.10 -2.70 25.09
N ASP A 62 5.88 -2.07 25.97
CA ASP A 62 6.36 -2.72 27.20
C ASP A 62 5.32 -2.70 28.33
N ALA A 63 5.64 -3.34 29.46
CA ALA A 63 4.74 -3.41 30.62
C ALA A 63 4.44 -2.04 31.25
N GLN A 64 5.20 -1.00 30.90
CA GLN A 64 5.01 0.38 31.35
C GLN A 64 4.29 1.23 30.28
N GLY A 65 3.83 0.62 29.19
CA GLY A 65 3.14 1.29 28.09
C GLY A 65 4.06 2.12 27.19
N ARG A 66 5.39 1.95 27.28
CA ARG A 66 6.32 2.65 26.38
C ARG A 66 6.40 1.92 25.05
N GLN A 67 6.34 2.70 23.97
CA GLN A 67 6.46 2.19 22.61
C GLN A 67 7.93 2.03 22.20
N THR A 68 8.20 0.92 21.52
CA THR A 68 9.44 0.64 20.78
C THR A 68 9.10 0.24 19.35
N ALA A 69 9.97 0.62 18.41
CA ALA A 69 9.85 0.27 16.99
C ALA A 69 10.89 -0.80 16.65
N GLU A 70 10.42 -1.93 16.15
CA GLU A 70 11.27 -3.04 15.70
C GLU A 70 11.24 -3.09 14.16
N PRO A 71 12.39 -3.31 13.48
CA PRO A 71 12.41 -3.45 12.04
C PRO A 71 11.55 -4.63 11.58
N VAL A 72 10.72 -4.42 10.56
CA VAL A 72 10.00 -5.53 9.90
C VAL A 72 10.87 -6.06 8.77
N HIS A 73 11.15 -7.36 8.81
CA HIS A 73 11.72 -8.04 7.67
C HIS A 73 10.60 -8.47 6.73
N TRP A 74 10.66 -8.01 5.49
CA TRP A 74 9.74 -8.41 4.43
C TRP A 74 10.53 -9.14 3.35
N SER A 75 10.21 -10.41 3.16
CA SER A 75 10.65 -11.16 1.99
C SER A 75 9.65 -10.90 0.88
N VAL A 76 9.98 -9.97 -0.01
CA VAL A 76 9.16 -9.66 -1.19
C VAL A 76 8.90 -10.91 -2.03
N ASP A 77 9.84 -11.85 -2.04
CA ASP A 77 9.76 -13.10 -2.81
C ASP A 77 8.77 -14.11 -2.22
N ASP A 78 8.36 -13.96 -0.94
CA ASP A 78 7.45 -14.91 -0.28
C ASP A 78 5.97 -14.59 -0.54
N ASP A 79 5.65 -13.34 -0.94
CA ASP A 79 4.28 -12.81 -1.08
C ASP A 79 3.87 -12.52 -2.55
N LEU A 80 4.70 -12.88 -3.53
CA LEU A 80 4.44 -12.74 -4.98
C LEU A 80 4.26 -14.12 -5.66
#